data_AF-A0A8J2JS27-F1
#
_entry.id   AF-A0A8J2JS27-F1
#
_cell.length_a   1.000
_cell.length_b   1.000
_cell.length_c   1.000
_cell.angle_alpha   90.00
_cell.angle_beta   90.00
_cell.angle_gamma   90.00
#
_symmetry.space_group_name_H-M   'P 1'
#
loop_
_entity.id
_entity.type
_entity.pdbx_description
1 polymer ?
#
loop_
_entity_poly.entity_id
_entity_poly.type
_entity_poly.pdbx_seq_one_letter_code
_entity_poly.pdbx_strand_id
1 'polypeptide(L)'
;GKSGVEPPPLCGAIPADFSYVAKVGDMVAALVRSPEGDDNWILAEVVSYNSSLSKYEVDDIDEESKEHLTLSRRRVVPLPVLRANPETDP
;
A
#
# COMPACT_ATOMS: atom_id res chain seq x y z
N GLY A 1 11.41 -7.38 18.10
CA GLY A 1 10.88 -8.77 18.16
C GLY A 1 11.54 -9.59 19.26
N LYS A 2 11.53 -10.94 19.20
CA LYS A 2 12.48 -11.74 19.99
C LYS A 2 13.89 -11.50 19.44
N SER A 3 14.90 -11.42 20.31
CA SER A 3 16.29 -11.21 19.90
C SER A 3 16.74 -12.26 18.87
N GLY A 4 17.28 -11.80 17.74
CA GLY A 4 17.77 -12.65 16.65
C GLY A 4 16.74 -13.08 15.61
N VAL A 5 15.50 -12.59 15.68
CA VAL A 5 14.48 -12.79 14.65
C VAL A 5 14.38 -11.54 13.80
N GLU A 6 14.53 -11.68 12.48
CA GLU A 6 14.33 -10.56 11.54
C GLU A 6 12.89 -10.04 11.61
N PRO A 7 12.69 -8.72 11.52
CA PRO A 7 11.35 -8.14 11.46
C PRO A 7 10.60 -8.65 10.22
N PRO A 8 9.29 -8.99 10.35
CA PRO A 8 8.53 -9.54 9.24
C PRO A 8 8.25 -8.48 8.16
N PRO A 9 7.85 -8.89 6.93
CA PRO A 9 7.37 -7.98 5.89
C PRO A 9 6.29 -7.03 6.42
N LEU A 10 6.30 -5.78 5.93
CA LEU A 10 5.40 -4.70 6.36
C LEU A 10 5.58 -4.29 7.83
N CYS A 11 6.69 -4.64 8.48
CA CYS A 11 7.10 -4.05 9.75
C CYS A 11 8.01 -2.83 9.50
N GLY A 12 7.56 -1.63 9.85
CA GLY A 12 8.32 -0.39 9.64
C GLY A 12 8.76 -0.23 8.18
N ALA A 13 10.07 -0.19 7.94
CA ALA A 13 10.65 -0.02 6.60
C ALA A 13 10.85 -1.34 5.84
N ILE A 14 10.50 -2.50 6.42
CA ILE A 14 10.67 -3.79 5.75
C ILE A 14 9.65 -3.90 4.61
N PRO A 15 10.12 -4.09 3.35
CA PRO A 15 9.24 -4.10 2.20
C PRO A 15 8.28 -5.30 2.23
N ALA A 16 7.18 -5.17 1.49
CA ALA A 16 6.31 -6.31 1.20
C ALA A 16 7.05 -7.37 0.37
N ASP A 17 6.65 -8.63 0.51
CA ASP A 17 7.07 -9.66 -0.41
C ASP A 17 6.64 -9.34 -1.85
N PHE A 18 7.43 -9.76 -2.84
CA PHE A 18 7.13 -9.49 -4.25
C PHE A 18 5.80 -10.09 -4.73
N SER A 19 5.37 -11.19 -4.12
CA SER A 19 4.08 -11.85 -4.38
C SER A 19 2.95 -11.31 -3.50
N TYR A 20 3.22 -10.34 -2.62
CA TYR A 20 2.20 -9.78 -1.75
C TYR A 20 1.07 -9.13 -2.56
N VAL A 21 -0.15 -9.40 -2.12
CA VAL A 21 -1.36 -8.77 -2.61
C VAL A 21 -2.07 -8.17 -1.40
N ALA A 22 -2.25 -6.85 -1.41
CA ALA A 22 -2.97 -6.14 -0.36
C ALA A 22 -4.43 -6.61 -0.33
N LYS A 23 -4.97 -6.76 0.87
CA LYS A 23 -6.32 -7.26 1.10
C LYS A 23 -7.32 -6.13 1.04
N VAL A 24 -8.59 -6.48 0.85
CA VAL A 24 -9.69 -5.51 0.93
C VAL A 24 -9.68 -4.85 2.31
N GLY A 25 -9.75 -3.52 2.34
CA GLY A 25 -9.63 -2.69 3.54
C GLY A 25 -8.19 -2.33 3.94
N ASP A 26 -7.16 -2.87 3.28
CA ASP A 26 -5.78 -2.45 3.55
C ASP A 26 -5.56 -1.01 3.05
N MET A 27 -4.89 -0.22 3.88
CA MET A 27 -4.44 1.12 3.51
C MET A 27 -3.17 1.05 2.65
N VAL A 28 -3.16 1.79 1.55
CA VAL A 28 -2.09 1.80 0.57
C VAL A 28 -1.74 3.22 0.14
N ALA A 29 -0.49 3.44 -0.26
CA ALA A 29 -0.14 4.59 -1.07
C ALA A 29 -0.41 4.23 -2.55
N ALA A 30 -1.20 5.05 -3.24
CA ALA A 30 -1.59 4.85 -4.63
C ALA A 30 -1.07 5.99 -5.52
N LEU A 31 -0.34 5.65 -6.58
CA LEU A 31 0.24 6.60 -7.53
C LEU A 31 -0.76 6.90 -8.66
N VAL A 32 -1.48 8.00 -8.49
CA VAL A 32 -2.46 8.50 -9.45
C VAL A 32 -1.82 9.51 -10.40
N ARG A 33 -2.38 9.63 -11.61
CA ARG A 33 -1.96 10.66 -12.56
C ARG A 33 -2.95 11.82 -12.50
N SER A 34 -2.46 13.01 -12.17
CA SER A 34 -3.27 14.22 -12.14
C SER A 34 -3.69 14.63 -13.57
N PRO A 35 -4.77 15.40 -13.71
CA PRO A 35 -5.18 15.96 -15.01
C PRO A 35 -4.10 16.85 -15.65
N GLU A 36 -3.23 17.47 -14.84
CA GLU A 36 -2.11 18.30 -15.28
C GLU A 36 -0.94 17.47 -15.82
N GLY A 37 -1.00 16.15 -15.67
CA GLY A 37 -0.06 15.20 -16.25
C GLY A 37 1.02 14.72 -15.28
N ASP A 38 1.07 15.25 -14.07
CA ASP A 38 2.03 14.84 -13.02
C ASP A 38 1.48 13.66 -12.21
N ASP A 39 2.38 12.81 -11.72
CA ASP A 39 2.00 11.69 -10.84
C ASP A 39 1.98 12.16 -9.37
N ASN A 40 0.94 11.80 -8.61
CA ASN A 40 0.80 12.12 -7.19
C ASN A 40 0.52 10.86 -6.37
N TRP A 41 1.08 10.77 -5.16
CA TRP A 41 0.75 9.69 -4.21
C TRP A 41 -0.40 10.13 -3.32
N ILE A 42 -1.45 9.33 -3.29
CA ILE A 42 -2.59 9.51 -2.38
C ILE A 42 -2.67 8.35 -1.40
N LEU A 43 -3.34 8.57 -0.27
CA LEU A 43 -3.70 7.52 0.66
C LEU A 43 -5.04 6.93 0.21
N ALA A 44 -5.08 5.61 0.02
CA ALA A 44 -6.27 4.93 -0.49
C ALA A 44 -6.53 3.63 0.27
N GLU A 45 -7.78 3.17 0.26
CA GLU A 45 -8.19 1.87 0.77
C GLU A 45 -8.37 0.89 -0.40
N VAL A 46 -7.89 -0.34 -0.24
CA VAL A 46 -8.08 -1.39 -1.26
C VAL A 46 -9.51 -1.91 -1.28
N VAL A 47 -10.16 -1.86 -2.44
CA VAL A 47 -11.51 -2.41 -2.66
C VAL A 47 -11.43 -3.81 -3.25
N SER A 48 -10.55 -4.03 -4.22
CA SER A 48 -10.39 -5.33 -4.87
C SER A 48 -9.04 -5.48 -5.58
N TYR A 49 -8.67 -6.71 -5.91
CA TYR A 49 -7.53 -7.02 -6.78
C TYR A 49 -7.92 -8.01 -7.86
N ASN A 50 -7.73 -7.61 -9.13
CA ASN A 50 -7.88 -8.48 -10.27
C ASN A 50 -6.52 -9.09 -10.65
N SER A 51 -6.33 -10.36 -10.30
CA SER A 51 -5.08 -11.10 -10.58
C SER A 51 -4.80 -11.28 -12.07
N SER A 52 -5.84 -11.46 -12.90
CA SER A 52 -5.70 -11.66 -14.34
C SER A 52 -5.17 -10.41 -15.05
N LEU A 53 -5.52 -9.22 -14.55
CA LEU A 53 -5.08 -7.93 -15.10
C LEU A 53 -3.93 -7.30 -14.30
N SER A 54 -3.57 -7.87 -13.15
CA SER A 54 -2.63 -7.30 -12.19
C SER A 54 -2.97 -5.84 -11.82
N LYS A 55 -4.24 -5.59 -11.55
CA LYS A 55 -4.77 -4.27 -11.18
C LYS A 55 -5.51 -4.31 -9.86
N TYR A 56 -5.38 -3.25 -9.08
CA TYR A 56 -6.19 -2.96 -7.91
C TYR A 56 -7.32 -2.01 -8.26
N GLU A 57 -8.42 -2.15 -7.55
CA GLU A 57 -9.41 -1.10 -7.34
C GLU A 57 -9.18 -0.53 -5.94
N VAL A 58 -9.05 0.79 -5.85
CA VAL A 58 -8.80 1.51 -4.61
C VAL A 58 -9.71 2.73 -4.52
N ASP A 59 -10.11 3.08 -3.30
CA ASP A 59 -10.87 4.29 -3.00
C ASP A 59 -9.97 5.29 -2.29
N ASP A 60 -9.93 6.54 -2.77
CA ASP A 60 -9.35 7.63 -2.01
C ASP A 60 -10.12 7.82 -0.69
N ILE A 61 -9.37 7.98 0.41
CA ILE A 61 -9.94 8.08 1.74
C ILE A 61 -10.31 9.51 2.13
N ASP A 62 -9.92 10.51 1.35
CA ASP A 62 -10.31 11.89 1.62
C ASP A 62 -11.84 12.03 1.52
N GLU A 63 -12.44 12.71 2.50
CA GLU A 63 -13.88 12.91 2.57
C GLU A 63 -14.38 13.83 1.45
N GLU A 64 -13.53 14.72 0.94
CA GLU A 64 -13.86 15.64 -0.16
C GLU A 64 -13.72 14.98 -1.55
N SER A 65 -12.85 13.97 -1.69
CA SER A 65 -12.59 13.24 -2.93
C SER A 65 -12.70 11.73 -2.75
N LYS A 66 -13.90 11.18 -2.80
CA LYS A 66 -14.13 9.72 -2.85
C LYS A 66 -13.99 9.16 -4.27
N GLU A 67 -12.81 9.32 -4.86
CA GLU A 67 -12.52 8.79 -6.19
C GLU A 67 -12.25 7.28 -6.14
N HIS A 68 -12.97 6.52 -6.98
CA HIS A 68 -12.74 5.09 -7.19
C HIS A 68 -11.80 4.88 -8.38
N LEU A 69 -10.66 4.24 -8.16
CA LEU A 69 -9.54 4.21 -9.09
C LEU A 69 -9.11 2.77 -9.40
N THR A 70 -8.86 2.49 -10.69
CA THR A 70 -8.27 1.22 -11.12
C THR A 70 -6.80 1.41 -11.52
N LEU A 71 -5.87 0.87 -10.72
CA LEU A 71 -4.43 1.08 -10.86
C LEU A 71 -3.65 -0.22 -11.06
N SER A 72 -2.56 -0.18 -11.82
CA SER A 72 -1.65 -1.33 -11.94
C SER A 72 -0.96 -1.63 -10.60
N ARG A 73 -0.63 -2.90 -10.31
CA ARG A 73 0.06 -3.32 -9.08
C ARG A 73 1.29 -2.48 -8.72
N ARG A 74 2.09 -2.06 -9.72
CA ARG A 74 3.30 -1.23 -9.54
C ARG A 74 3.03 0.22 -9.06
N ARG A 75 1.78 0.67 -9.12
CA ARG A 75 1.34 2.00 -8.66
C ARG A 75 0.71 1.92 -7.27
N VAL A 76 0.76 0.79 -6.60
CA VAL A 76 0.17 0.58 -5.27
C VAL A 76 1.25 0.04 -4.34
N VAL A 77 1.51 0.75 -3.25
CA VAL A 77 2.47 0.37 -2.21
C VAL A 77 1.70 0.14 -0.91
N PRO A 78 1.67 -1.09 -0.38
CA PRO A 78 1.03 -1.38 0.90
C PRO A 78 1.69 -0.62 2.04
N LEU A 79 0.90 -0.07 2.96
CA LEU A 79 1.44 0.56 4.15
C LEU A 79 1.94 -0.49 5.17
N PRO A 80 2.91 -0.13 6.02
CA PRO A 80 3.35 -1.00 7.10
C PRO A 80 2.20 -1.34 8.05
N VAL A 81 2.03 -2.63 8.35
CA VAL A 81 1.02 -3.14 9.29
C VAL A 81 1.52 -3.18 10.73
N LEU A 82 2.85 -3.14 10.92
CA LEU A 82 3.49 -3.12 12.23
C LEU A 82 4.45 -1.93 12.31
N ARG A 83 4.50 -1.29 13.49
CA ARG A 83 5.52 -0.29 13.80
C ARG A 83 6.80 -1.00 14.24
N ALA A 84 7.93 -0.64 13.64
CA ALA A 84 9.24 -1.06 14.13
C ALA A 84 9.54 -0.39 15.47
N ASN A 85 10.12 -1.12 16.42
CA ASN A 85 10.55 -0.57 17.69
C ASN A 85 12.03 -0.14 17.56
N PRO A 86 12.35 1.16 17.65
CA PRO A 86 13.73 1.64 17.49
C PRO A 86 14.70 1.11 18.55
N GLU A 87 14.21 0.59 19.69
CA GLU A 87 15.06 0.00 20.72
C GLU A 87 15.47 -1.45 20.41
N THR A 88 14.63 -2.19 19.67
CA THR A 88 14.88 -3.61 19.37
C THR A 88 15.26 -3.88 17.92
N ASP A 89 14.99 -2.93 17.03
CA ASP A 89 15.18 -3.02 15.59
C ASP A 89 15.72 -1.66 15.06
N PRO A 90 16.99 -1.31 15.36
CA PRO A 90 17.61 -0.03 14.99
C PRO A 90 18.02 0.09 13.51
#